data_AF-A0A8S3DL05-F1
#
_entry.id   AF-A0A8S3DL05-F1
#
_cell.length_a   1.000
_cell.length_b   1.000
_cell.length_c   1.000
_cell.angle_alpha   90.00
_cell.angle_beta   90.00
_cell.angle_gamma   90.00
#
_symmetry.space_group_name_H-M   'P 1'
#
loop_
_entity.id
_entity.type
_entity.pdbx_description
1 polymer ?
#
loop_
_entity_poly.entity_id
_entity_poly.type
_entity_poly.pdbx_seq_one_letter_code
_entity_poly.pdbx_strand_id
1 'polypeptide(L)' 'ASADVFRVLNGNFKLVEKASIDEAYVDLTDDVQKLKDENFPLAINDFPTTHLAGFTTKTEDERIEILSKWLKDCQSDDEQ' A
#
# COMPACT_ATOMS: atom_id res chain seq x y z
N ALA A 1 -17.10 13.36 11.96
CA ALA A 1 -15.68 13.30 11.55
C ALA A 1 -15.12 11.90 11.78
N SER A 2 -14.65 11.53 12.99
CA SER A 2 -14.09 10.20 13.29
C SER A 2 -15.01 9.04 12.85
N ALA A 3 -16.28 9.06 13.29
CA ALA A 3 -17.25 8.02 12.95
C ALA A 3 -17.47 7.85 11.42
N ASP A 4 -17.35 8.92 10.64
CA ASP A 4 -17.53 8.88 9.19
C ASP A 4 -16.35 8.15 8.52
N VAL A 5 -15.11 8.39 8.99
CA VAL A 5 -13.91 7.68 8.53
C VAL A 5 -14.02 6.19 8.83
N PHE A 6 -14.37 5.84 10.07
CA PHE A 6 -14.57 4.43 10.44
C PHE A 6 -15.68 3.75 9.62
N ARG A 7 -16.73 4.48 9.26
CA ARG A 7 -17.79 3.94 8.38
C ARG A 7 -17.26 3.63 6.98
N VAL A 8 -16.39 4.49 6.43
CA VAL A 8 -15.74 4.23 5.13
C VAL A 8 -14.81 3.04 5.22
N LEU A 9 -13.96 2.96 6.26
CA LEU A 9 -13.04 1.84 6.44
C LEU A 9 -13.78 0.50 6.53
N ASN A 10 -14.80 0.39 7.38
CA ASN A 10 -15.62 -0.82 7.51
C ASN A 10 -16.43 -1.17 6.25
N GLY A 11 -16.62 -0.22 5.32
CA GLY A 11 -17.28 -0.47 4.05
C GLY A 11 -16.35 -1.00 2.96
N ASN A 12 -15.05 -0.80 3.09
CA ASN A 12 -14.05 -1.18 2.08
C ASN A 12 -13.17 -2.35 2.53
N PHE A 13 -12.98 -2.54 3.83
CA PHE A 13 -12.11 -3.56 4.38
C PHE A 13 -12.89 -4.49 5.30
N LYS A 14 -12.55 -5.78 5.23
CA LYS A 14 -13.22 -6.84 5.99
C LYS A 14 -12.93 -6.77 7.48
N LEU A 15 -11.70 -6.38 7.86
CA LEU A 15 -11.26 -6.35 9.24
C LEU A 15 -10.56 -5.03 9.56
N VAL A 16 -11.23 -4.22 10.37
CA VAL A 16 -10.79 -2.88 10.81
C VAL A 16 -10.88 -2.83 12.33
N GLU A 17 -9.78 -2.47 12.98
CA GLU A 17 -9.71 -2.30 14.44
C GLU A 17 -9.47 -0.84 14.78
N LYS A 18 -10.37 -0.24 15.57
CA LYS A 18 -10.21 1.12 16.05
C LYS A 18 -9.12 1.17 17.13
N ALA A 19 -8.04 1.88 16.84
CA ALA A 19 -6.91 2.07 17.76
C ALA A 19 -7.08 3.35 18.60
N SER A 20 -7.55 4.43 18.00
CA SER A 20 -7.72 5.73 18.66
C SER A 20 -8.91 6.52 18.09
N ILE A 21 -9.04 7.81 18.43
CA ILE A 21 -10.11 8.66 17.90
C ILE A 21 -9.96 8.89 16.39
N ASP A 22 -8.74 8.89 15.87
CA ASP A 22 -8.39 9.23 14.50
C ASP A 22 -7.58 8.15 13.78
N GLU A 23 -7.28 7.02 14.43
CA GLU A 23 -6.47 5.93 13.87
C GLU A 23 -7.16 4.57 13.97
N ALA A 24 -6.89 3.72 12.97
CA ALA A 24 -7.37 2.36 12.87
C ALA A 24 -6.30 1.45 12.25
N TYR A 25 -6.25 0.20 12.68
CA TYR A 25 -5.54 -0.86 11.97
C TYR A 25 -6.47 -1.53 10.97
N VAL A 26 -5.91 -1.98 9.85
CA VAL A 26 -6.62 -2.73 8.82
C VAL A 26 -5.81 -3.97 8.53
N ASP A 27 -6.45 -5.14 8.57
CA ASP A 27 -5.83 -6.38 8.12
C ASP A 27 -6.09 -6.55 6.61
N LEU A 28 -5.01 -6.56 5.84
CA LEU A 28 -5.01 -6.66 4.38
C LEU A 28 -4.52 -8.04 3.90
N THR A 29 -4.37 -9.02 4.80
CA THR A 29 -3.76 -10.32 4.47
C THR A 29 -4.52 -11.04 3.35
N ASP A 30 -5.84 -11.16 3.48
CA ASP A 30 -6.70 -11.80 2.46
C ASP A 30 -6.66 -11.04 1.13
N ASP A 31 -6.68 -9.71 1.17
CA ASP A 31 -6.67 -8.85 -0.02
C ASP A 31 -5.34 -8.92 -0.77
N VAL A 32 -4.21 -8.89 -0.06
CA VAL A 32 -2.87 -9.03 -0.65
C VAL A 32 -2.69 -10.43 -1.24
N GLN A 33 -3.15 -11.47 -0.55
CA GLN A 33 -3.09 -12.84 -1.07
C GLN A 33 -3.90 -12.97 -2.36
N LYS A 34 -5.11 -12.41 -2.40
CA LYS A 34 -5.94 -12.41 -3.61
C LYS A 34 -5.25 -11.72 -4.79
N LEU A 35 -4.65 -10.54 -4.59
CA LEU A 35 -3.91 -9.84 -5.64
C LEU A 35 -2.71 -10.63 -6.14
N LYS A 36 -2.02 -11.35 -5.24
CA LYS A 36 -0.93 -12.26 -5.59
C LYS A 36 -1.42 -13.44 -6.43
N ASP A 37 -2.52 -14.08 -6.02
CA ASP A 37 -3.11 -15.21 -6.74
C ASP A 37 -3.61 -14.80 -8.14
N GLU A 38 -4.09 -13.57 -8.30
CA GLU A 38 -4.51 -12.99 -9.58
C GLU A 38 -3.33 -12.52 -10.46
N ASN A 39 -2.09 -12.61 -9.97
CA ASN A 39 -0.89 -12.05 -10.59
C ASN A 39 -1.11 -10.59 -11.03
N PHE A 40 -1.69 -9.79 -10.13
CA PHE A 40 -2.09 -8.42 -10.43
C PHE A 40 -0.87 -7.57 -10.81
N PRO A 41 -0.86 -6.94 -12.01
CA PRO A 41 0.29 -6.16 -12.45
C PRO A 41 0.36 -4.85 -11.66
N LEU A 42 1.47 -4.65 -10.94
CA LEU A 42 1.76 -3.41 -10.24
C LEU A 42 2.55 -2.44 -11.12
N ALA A 43 2.11 -1.19 -11.16
CA ALA A 43 2.77 -0.08 -11.82
C ALA A 43 3.00 1.08 -10.85
N ILE A 44 3.92 1.98 -11.19
CA ILE A 44 4.25 3.13 -10.34
C ILE A 44 3.07 4.06 -10.11
N ASN A 45 2.18 4.15 -11.09
CA ASN A 45 0.97 4.98 -10.99
C ASN A 45 -0.04 4.44 -9.95
N ASP A 46 0.10 3.19 -9.50
CA ASP A 46 -0.72 2.62 -8.42
C ASP A 46 -0.29 3.13 -7.03
N PHE A 47 0.84 3.83 -6.97
CA PHE A 47 1.47 4.31 -5.74
C PHE A 47 1.78 5.82 -5.80
N PRO A 48 0.79 6.69 -6.05
CA PRO A 48 1.02 8.12 -6.28
C PRO A 48 1.54 8.87 -5.05
N THR A 49 1.29 8.37 -3.84
CA THR A 49 1.66 9.02 -2.57
C THR A 49 2.51 8.14 -1.65
N THR A 50 2.90 6.94 -2.11
CA THR A 50 3.68 5.98 -1.32
C THR A 50 5.14 6.38 -1.22
N HIS A 51 5.70 6.25 -0.01
CA HIS A 51 7.12 6.45 0.28
C HIS A 51 7.72 5.15 0.84
N LEU A 52 8.95 4.82 0.44
CA LEU A 52 9.66 3.65 0.94
C LEU A 52 10.47 4.02 2.19
N ALA A 53 10.24 3.30 3.29
CA ALA A 53 10.99 3.48 4.51
C ALA A 53 12.49 3.19 4.27
N GLY A 54 13.37 4.00 4.86
CA GLY A 54 14.82 3.90 4.69
C GLY A 54 15.39 4.72 3.51
N PHE A 55 14.51 5.28 2.66
CA PHE A 55 14.90 6.21 1.61
C PHE A 55 14.40 7.62 1.94
N THR A 56 15.24 8.62 1.69
CA THR A 56 14.86 10.04 1.84
C THR A 56 14.69 10.64 0.46
N THR A 57 13.47 11.03 0.12
CA THR A 57 13.12 11.69 -1.15
C THR A 57 12.73 13.13 -0.87
N LYS A 58 13.27 14.08 -1.63
CA LYS A 58 12.96 15.51 -1.53
C LYS A 58 12.06 15.99 -2.67
N THR A 59 12.07 15.30 -3.79
CA THR A 59 11.24 15.60 -4.96
C THR A 59 10.40 14.40 -5.37
N GLU A 60 9.36 14.68 -6.17
CA GLU A 60 8.51 13.62 -6.73
C GLU A 60 9.31 12.72 -7.70
N ASP A 61 10.21 13.29 -8.51
CA ASP A 61 11.06 12.53 -9.43
C ASP A 61 11.97 11.54 -8.67
N GLU A 62 12.58 11.97 -7.57
CA GLU A 62 13.39 11.09 -6.71
C GLU A 62 12.56 9.94 -6.12
N ARG A 63 11.32 10.24 -5.70
CA ARG A 63 10.38 9.23 -5.18
C ARG A 63 10.01 8.21 -6.24
N ILE A 64 9.68 8.68 -7.46
CA ILE A 64 9.34 7.83 -8.60
C ILE A 64 10.52 6.94 -8.98
N GLU A 65 11.75 7.48 -9.04
CA GLU A 65 12.95 6.71 -9.37
C GLU A 65 13.20 5.59 -8.37
N ILE A 66 13.19 5.91 -7.07
CA ILE A 66 13.43 4.94 -6.00
C ILE A 66 12.34 3.86 -5.98
N LEU A 67 11.07 4.24 -6.09
CA LEU A 67 9.96 3.30 -6.10
C LEU A 67 9.99 2.40 -7.35
N SER A 68 10.38 2.96 -8.51
CA SER A 68 10.52 2.20 -9.77
C SER A 68 11.60 1.15 -9.67
N LYS A 69 12.72 1.48 -9.02
CA LYS A 69 13.80 0.53 -8.79
C LYS A 69 13.35 -0.59 -7.84
N TRP A 70 12.78 -0.23 -6.69
CA TRP A 70 12.29 -1.20 -5.72
C TRP A 70 11.24 -2.15 -6.30
N LEU A 71 10.29 -1.64 -7.08
CA LEU A 71 9.25 -2.46 -7.70
C LEU A 71 9.83 -3.48 -8.69
N LYS A 72 10.85 -3.08 -9.46
CA LYS A 72 11.57 -3.99 -10.37
C LYS A 72 12.32 -5.07 -9.59
N ASP A 73 13.00 -4.69 -8.51
CA ASP A 73 13.75 -5.63 -7.67
C ASP A 73 12.79 -6.70 -7.08
N CYS A 74 11.63 -6.28 -6.56
CA CYS A 74 10.60 -7.21 -6.06
C CYS A 74 10.07 -8.16 -7.14
N GLN A 75 9.87 -7.67 -8.37
CA GLN A 75 9.39 -8.49 -9.49
C GLN A 75 10.45 -9.48 -10.00
N SER A 76 11.73 -9.14 -9.91
CA SER A 76 12.82 -10.04 -10.32
C SER A 76 13.11 -11.14 -9.30
N ASP A 77 12.85 -10.90 -8.02
CA ASP A 77 13.06 -11.90 -6.96
C ASP A 77 12.00 -13.01 -6.97
N ASP A 78 10.82 -12.78 -7.57
CA ASP A 78 9.77 -13.80 -7.77
C ASP A 78 10.06 -14.76 -8.95
N GLU A 79 11.12 -14.52 -9.74
CA GLU A 79 11.53 -15.37 -10.88
C GLU A 79 12.65 -16.39 -10.54
N GLN A 80 13.07 -16.53 -9.27
CA GLN A 80 14.07 -17.50 -8.79
C GLN A 80 13.50 -18.59 -7.88
#